data_AF-A0A6A3LEM7-F1
#
_entry.id   AF-A0A6A3LEM7-F1
#
_cell.length_a   1.000
_cell.length_b   1.000
_cell.length_c   1.000
_cell.angle_alpha   90.00
_cell.angle_beta   90.00
_cell.angle_gamma   90.00
#
_symmetry.space_group_name_H-M   'P 1'
#
loop_
_entity.id
_entity.type
_entity.pdbx_description
1 polymer ?
#
loop_
_entity_poly.entity_id
_entity_poly.type
_entity_poly.pdbx_seq_one_letter_code
_entity_poly.pdbx_strand_id
1 'polypeptide(L)'
;MTLQIRFYNRFVCLTPLQAMERLSTAKRTRGMSAEVWGNWISGICDDAQCFDPLMRYQYFLAGLRNSEWKAMLSTTMVTSIQQAVTILLYHNMHLPVEDDADFEDEIASETPNDDLVNMQMIQILQQNQNLIMQQQQ
;
A
#
# COMPACT_ATOMS: atom_id res chain seq x y z
N MET A 1 -21.40 -25.05 -10.98
CA MET A 1 -20.75 -23.92 -10.29
C MET A 1 -20.80 -24.16 -8.78
N THR A 2 -19.68 -24.54 -8.17
CA THR A 2 -19.57 -25.06 -6.78
C THR A 2 -19.60 -23.96 -5.71
N LEU A 3 -20.00 -24.32 -4.48
CA LEU A 3 -20.07 -23.42 -3.32
C LEU A 3 -18.73 -22.73 -3.01
N GLN A 4 -17.61 -23.44 -3.21
CA GLN A 4 -16.25 -22.91 -3.06
C GLN A 4 -15.98 -21.69 -3.95
N ILE A 5 -16.43 -21.71 -5.21
CA ILE A 5 -16.26 -20.59 -6.14
C ILE A 5 -17.02 -19.37 -5.65
N ARG A 6 -18.23 -19.56 -5.08
CA ARG A 6 -19.02 -18.46 -4.52
C ARG A 6 -18.40 -17.91 -3.24
N PHE A 7 -17.88 -18.77 -2.36
CA PHE A 7 -17.20 -18.32 -1.14
C PHE A 7 -15.92 -17.53 -1.46
N TYR A 8 -15.11 -18.05 -2.39
CA TYR A 8 -13.90 -17.36 -2.86
C TYR A 8 -14.24 -15.99 -3.48
N ASN A 9 -15.22 -15.92 -4.39
CA ASN A 9 -15.65 -14.66 -5.00
C ASN A 9 -16.37 -13.69 -4.05
N ARG A 10 -16.93 -14.18 -2.93
CA ARG A 10 -17.72 -13.36 -1.99
C ARG A 10 -16.91 -12.86 -0.80
N PHE A 11 -15.90 -13.62 -0.37
CA PHE A 11 -15.15 -13.35 0.85
C PHE A 11 -13.63 -13.27 0.66
N VAL A 12 -13.07 -13.78 -0.45
CA VAL A 12 -11.62 -13.86 -0.66
C VAL A 12 -11.14 -12.92 -1.78
N CYS A 13 -11.75 -12.96 -2.95
CA CYS A 13 -11.52 -11.95 -3.99
C CYS A 13 -12.31 -10.69 -3.67
N LEU A 14 -11.66 -9.53 -3.78
CA LEU A 14 -12.36 -8.26 -3.89
C LEU A 14 -13.30 -8.34 -5.10
N THR A 15 -14.51 -7.81 -4.96
CA THR A 15 -15.33 -7.57 -6.16
C THR A 15 -14.58 -6.60 -7.08
N PRO A 16 -14.80 -6.63 -8.41
CA PRO A 16 -14.14 -5.70 -9.32
C PRO A 16 -14.30 -4.22 -8.93
N LEU A 17 -15.44 -3.87 -8.34
CA LEU A 17 -15.70 -2.52 -7.80
C LEU A 17 -14.81 -2.19 -6.59
N GLN A 18 -14.67 -3.11 -5.64
CA GLN A 18 -13.78 -2.91 -4.49
C GLN A 18 -12.30 -2.91 -4.89
N ALA A 19 -11.92 -3.71 -5.88
CA ALA A 19 -10.57 -3.67 -6.45
C ALA A 19 -10.31 -2.32 -7.15
N MET A 20 -11.31 -1.77 -7.84
CA MET A 20 -11.23 -0.44 -8.45
C MET A 20 -11.09 0.69 -7.42
N GLU A 21 -11.84 0.63 -6.32
CA GLU A 21 -11.72 1.58 -5.19
C GLU A 21 -10.33 1.49 -4.53
N ARG A 22 -9.81 0.27 -4.39
CA ARG A 22 -8.45 0.05 -3.89
C ARG A 22 -7.38 0.59 -4.85
N LEU A 23 -7.59 0.51 -6.17
CA LEU A 23 -6.70 1.10 -7.18
C LEU A 23 -6.73 2.63 -7.17
N SER A 24 -7.90 3.25 -6.96
CA SER A 24 -8.01 4.71 -6.99
C SER A 24 -7.38 5.39 -5.77
N THR A 25 -7.31 4.68 -4.64
CA THR A 25 -6.73 5.16 -3.37
C THR A 25 -5.32 4.64 -3.12
N ALA A 26 -4.83 3.76 -3.99
CA ALA A 26 -3.51 3.20 -3.96
C ALA A 26 -2.43 4.28 -3.91
N LYS A 27 -1.58 4.25 -2.88
CA LYS A 27 -0.35 5.04 -2.80
C LYS A 27 0.80 4.12 -2.45
N ARG A 28 1.95 4.26 -3.11
CA ARG A 28 3.17 3.52 -2.80
C ARG A 28 3.65 3.91 -1.39
N THR A 29 4.03 2.94 -0.58
CA THR A 29 4.58 3.17 0.77
C THR A 29 6.10 3.33 0.72
N ARG A 30 6.68 3.98 1.74
CA ARG A 30 8.13 4.19 1.84
C ARG A 30 8.89 2.87 1.77
N GLY A 31 10.01 2.86 1.04
CA GLY A 31 10.90 1.69 0.93
C GLY A 31 10.41 0.58 0.00
N MET A 32 9.22 0.70 -0.58
CA MET A 32 8.73 -0.24 -1.59
C MET A 32 9.44 0.00 -2.93
N SER A 33 10.06 -1.04 -3.49
CA SER A 33 10.74 -0.97 -4.78
C SER A 33 9.76 -0.86 -5.96
N ALA A 34 10.28 -0.49 -7.13
CA ALA A 34 9.48 -0.32 -8.35
C ALA A 34 8.80 -1.62 -8.78
N GLU A 35 9.49 -2.74 -8.65
CA GLU A 35 8.99 -4.08 -8.99
C GLU A 35 7.85 -4.49 -8.05
N VAL A 36 8.02 -4.29 -6.74
CA VAL A 36 7.01 -4.64 -5.74
C VAL A 36 5.75 -3.79 -5.98
N TRP A 37 5.92 -2.50 -6.20
CA TRP A 37 4.81 -1.60 -6.53
C TRP A 37 4.11 -2.00 -7.84
N GLY A 38 4.89 -2.26 -8.90
CA GLY A 38 4.36 -2.68 -10.20
C GLY A 38 3.59 -4.00 -10.15
N ASN A 39 4.11 -4.99 -9.41
CA ASN A 39 3.44 -6.26 -9.19
C ASN A 39 2.15 -6.10 -8.39
N TRP A 40 2.16 -5.25 -7.36
CA TRP A 40 0.98 -4.99 -6.54
C TRP A 40 -0.14 -4.32 -7.33
N ILE A 41 0.17 -3.27 -8.11
CA ILE A 41 -0.81 -2.64 -9.01
C ILE A 41 -1.32 -3.64 -10.05
N SER A 42 -0.43 -4.43 -10.66
CA SER A 42 -0.84 -5.43 -11.65
C SER A 42 -1.83 -6.44 -11.06
N GLY A 43 -1.58 -6.93 -9.84
CA GLY A 43 -2.47 -7.86 -9.16
C GLY A 43 -3.85 -7.27 -8.88
N ILE A 44 -3.94 -6.01 -8.43
CA ILE A 44 -5.25 -5.39 -8.20
C ILE A 44 -5.95 -5.08 -9.54
N CYS A 45 -5.22 -4.74 -10.60
CA CYS A 45 -5.80 -4.60 -11.94
C CYS A 45 -6.35 -5.94 -12.47
N ASP A 46 -5.71 -7.07 -12.17
CA ASP A 46 -6.23 -8.40 -12.49
C ASP A 46 -7.52 -8.68 -11.72
N ASP A 47 -7.56 -8.39 -10.41
CA ASP A 47 -8.76 -8.51 -9.57
C ASP A 47 -9.91 -7.59 -10.04
N ALA A 48 -9.57 -6.39 -10.53
CA ALA A 48 -10.50 -5.42 -11.09
C ALA A 48 -10.94 -5.74 -12.53
N GLN A 49 -10.37 -6.79 -13.15
CA GLN A 49 -10.57 -7.14 -14.56
C GLN A 49 -10.22 -5.98 -15.53
N CYS A 50 -9.30 -5.10 -15.13
CA CYS A 50 -8.80 -4.00 -15.94
C CYS A 50 -7.59 -4.51 -16.72
N PHE A 51 -7.72 -4.84 -18.02
CA PHE A 51 -6.62 -5.41 -18.82
C PHE A 51 -5.94 -4.45 -19.79
N ASP A 52 -6.45 -3.21 -19.90
CA ASP A 52 -5.86 -2.20 -20.78
C ASP A 52 -4.48 -1.75 -20.27
N PRO A 53 -3.38 -1.94 -21.04
CA PRO A 53 -2.03 -1.66 -20.56
C PRO A 53 -1.81 -0.18 -20.21
N LEU A 54 -2.43 0.73 -20.97
CA LEU A 54 -2.29 2.16 -20.75
C LEU A 54 -3.00 2.57 -19.46
N MET A 55 -4.21 2.07 -19.24
CA MET A 55 -5.00 2.32 -18.03
C MET A 55 -4.30 1.77 -16.78
N ARG A 56 -3.75 0.54 -16.86
CA ARG A 56 -2.89 -0.03 -15.79
C ARG A 56 -1.70 0.88 -15.48
N TYR A 57 -1.04 1.39 -16.52
CA TYR A 57 0.07 2.32 -16.35
C TYR A 57 -0.36 3.64 -15.70
N GLN A 58 -1.54 4.16 -16.01
CA GLN A 58 -2.07 5.36 -15.35
C GLN A 58 -2.30 5.12 -13.85
N TYR A 59 -2.85 3.96 -13.44
CA TYR A 59 -2.97 3.63 -12.02
C TYR A 59 -1.61 3.51 -11.33
N PHE A 60 -0.65 2.88 -11.99
CA PHE A 60 0.72 2.79 -11.50
C PHE A 60 1.31 4.19 -11.24
N LEU A 61 1.20 5.11 -12.20
CA LEU A 61 1.68 6.49 -12.07
C LEU A 61 0.95 7.28 -10.99
N ALA A 62 -0.38 7.17 -10.93
CA ALA A 62 -1.21 7.93 -10.00
C ALA A 62 -0.87 7.63 -8.54
N GLY A 63 -0.55 6.38 -8.22
CA GLY A 63 -0.17 5.98 -6.87
C GLY A 63 1.32 6.12 -6.55
N LEU A 64 2.17 6.52 -7.49
CA LEU A 64 3.57 6.83 -7.17
C LEU A 64 3.63 8.07 -6.27
N ARG A 65 4.50 8.03 -5.26
CA ARG A 65 4.85 9.21 -4.46
C ARG A 65 6.15 9.85 -4.94
N ASN A 66 7.17 9.02 -5.16
CA ASN A 66 8.52 9.44 -5.55
C ASN A 66 8.54 10.37 -6.77
N SER A 67 8.95 11.61 -6.53
CA SER A 67 8.98 12.67 -7.55
C SER A 67 10.02 12.41 -8.64
N GLU A 68 11.18 11.84 -8.32
CA GLU A 68 12.22 11.50 -9.29
C GLU A 68 11.77 10.43 -10.29
N TRP A 69 11.07 9.39 -9.81
CA TRP A 69 10.49 8.36 -10.67
C TRP A 69 9.46 8.96 -11.61
N LYS A 70 8.57 9.83 -11.10
CA LYS A 70 7.59 10.52 -11.94
C LYS A 70 8.27 11.38 -13.01
N ALA A 71 9.30 12.14 -12.62
CA ALA A 71 10.07 12.96 -13.56
C ALA A 71 10.70 12.10 -14.65
N MET A 72 11.41 11.04 -14.28
CA MET A 72 12.05 10.14 -15.24
C MET A 72 11.02 9.49 -16.19
N LEU A 73 9.92 8.95 -15.64
CA LEU A 73 8.89 8.30 -16.44
C LEU A 73 8.13 9.27 -17.35
N SER A 74 8.01 10.55 -16.98
CA SER A 74 7.38 11.57 -17.83
C SER A 74 8.20 11.96 -19.04
N THR A 75 9.53 11.81 -18.97
CA THR A 75 10.44 12.07 -20.10
C THR A 75 10.52 10.93 -21.10
N THR A 76 9.98 9.76 -20.75
CA THR A 76 10.03 8.55 -21.57
C THR A 76 8.62 8.19 -22.06
N MET A 77 8.46 7.79 -23.33
CA MET A 77 7.17 7.30 -23.84
C MET A 77 6.90 5.88 -23.33
N VAL A 78 6.41 5.79 -22.10
CA VAL A 78 6.06 4.55 -21.41
C VAL A 78 4.55 4.29 -21.52
N THR A 79 4.18 3.08 -21.90
CA THR A 79 2.76 2.70 -22.09
C THR A 79 2.34 1.48 -21.27
N SER A 80 3.23 0.95 -20.44
CA SER A 80 2.95 -0.21 -19.58
C SER A 80 3.78 -0.18 -18.29
N ILE A 81 3.29 -0.87 -17.26
CA ILE A 81 3.97 -1.03 -15.98
C ILE A 81 5.33 -1.72 -16.16
N GLN A 82 5.38 -2.76 -16.98
CA GLN A 82 6.61 -3.53 -17.23
C GLN A 82 7.70 -2.66 -17.86
N GLN A 83 7.35 -1.81 -18.82
CA GLN A 83 8.29 -0.84 -19.38
C GLN A 83 8.75 0.17 -18.33
N ALA A 84 7.83 0.72 -17.52
CA ALA A 84 8.16 1.66 -16.45
C ALA A 84 9.19 1.07 -15.47
N VAL A 85 8.94 -0.15 -14.99
CA VAL A 85 9.83 -0.87 -14.08
C VAL A 85 11.17 -1.16 -14.73
N THR A 86 11.18 -1.57 -16.01
CA THR A 86 12.43 -1.83 -16.75
C THR A 86 13.29 -0.59 -16.87
N ILE A 87 12.69 0.56 -17.16
CA ILE A 87 13.42 1.84 -17.27
C ILE A 87 13.97 2.25 -15.90
N LEU A 88 13.14 2.15 -14.84
CA LEU A 88 13.59 2.42 -13.46
C LEU A 88 14.78 1.53 -13.07
N LEU A 89 14.73 0.24 -13.44
CA LEU A 89 15.83 -0.69 -13.19
C LEU A 89 17.08 -0.34 -13.99
N TYR A 90 16.95 -0.04 -15.28
CA TYR A 90 18.06 0.33 -16.16
C TYR A 90 18.81 1.56 -15.65
N HIS A 91 18.10 2.54 -15.09
CA HIS A 91 18.69 3.74 -14.50
C HIS A 91 19.16 3.54 -13.05
N ASN A 92 19.10 2.33 -12.50
CA ASN A 92 19.36 2.03 -11.09
C ASN A 92 18.45 2.80 -10.11
N MET A 93 17.30 3.26 -10.57
CA MET A 93 16.30 3.99 -9.79
C MET A 93 15.24 3.05 -9.20
N HIS A 94 15.26 1.74 -9.44
CA HIS A 94 14.28 0.78 -8.92
C HIS A 94 14.17 0.74 -7.38
N LEU A 95 15.25 1.09 -6.68
CA LEU A 95 15.23 1.41 -5.25
C LEU A 95 15.08 2.92 -5.09
N PRO A 96 13.96 3.40 -4.52
CA PRO A 96 13.68 4.82 -4.46
C PRO A 96 14.59 5.53 -3.46
N VAL A 97 15.10 6.69 -3.84
CA VAL A 97 15.59 7.68 -2.88
C VAL A 97 14.37 8.46 -2.39
N GLU A 98 13.98 8.26 -1.13
CA GLU A 98 12.75 8.82 -0.58
C GLU A 98 13.01 10.21 -0.01
N ASP A 99 12.30 11.21 -0.53
CA ASP A 99 12.21 12.56 0.05
C ASP A 99 11.04 12.59 1.05
N ASP A 100 11.25 13.15 2.25
CA ASP A 100 10.21 13.25 3.27
C ASP A 100 9.01 14.09 2.77
N ALA A 101 9.23 15.04 1.84
CA ALA A 101 8.17 15.81 1.20
C ALA A 101 7.18 14.94 0.39
N ASP A 102 7.62 13.80 -0.15
CA ASP A 102 6.76 12.89 -0.94
C ASP A 102 5.78 12.08 -0.04
N PHE A 103 5.98 12.12 1.29
CA PHE A 103 5.29 11.28 2.28
C PHE A 103 4.66 12.04 3.46
N GLU A 104 4.51 13.35 3.38
CA GLU A 104 3.95 14.16 4.49
C GLU A 104 2.60 13.64 5.02
N ASP A 105 1.74 13.12 4.13
CA ASP A 105 0.46 12.49 4.50
C ASP A 105 0.59 11.23 5.37
N GLU A 106 1.68 10.46 5.22
CA GLU A 106 1.93 9.22 5.96
C GLU A 106 2.35 9.53 7.40
N ILE A 107 3.17 10.56 7.57
CA ILE A 107 3.61 11.07 8.89
C ILE A 107 2.43 11.62 9.69
N ALA A 108 1.47 12.29 9.02
CA ALA A 108 0.27 12.80 9.67
C ALA A 108 -0.70 11.70 10.16
N SER A 109 -0.56 10.46 9.67
CA SER A 109 -1.38 9.31 10.08
C SER A 109 -0.85 8.62 11.35
N GLU A 110 0.39 8.88 11.76
CA GLU A 110 0.92 8.57 13.08
C GLU A 110 0.32 9.55 14.11
N THR A 111 -0.96 9.37 14.41
CA THR A 111 -1.63 10.16 15.45
C THR A 111 -1.05 9.83 16.84
N PRO A 112 -1.04 10.79 17.79
CA PRO A 112 -0.64 10.55 19.19
C PRO A 112 -1.52 9.52 19.94
N ASN A 113 -2.53 8.96 19.27
CA ASN A 113 -3.48 8.02 19.84
C ASN A 113 -2.84 6.67 20.17
N ASP A 114 -1.88 6.19 19.37
CA ASP A 114 -1.22 4.91 19.66
C ASP A 114 -0.38 5.00 20.95
N ASP A 115 0.28 6.13 21.17
CA ASP A 115 0.98 6.41 22.43
C ASP A 115 0.01 6.51 23.62
N LEU A 116 -1.15 7.15 23.44
CA LEU A 116 -2.18 7.27 24.48
C LEU A 116 -2.80 5.91 24.84
N VAL A 117 -3.05 5.07 23.83
CA VAL A 117 -3.60 3.71 23.99
C VAL A 117 -2.57 2.79 24.66
N ASN A 118 -1.29 2.89 24.27
CA ASN A 118 -0.20 2.15 24.92
C ASN A 118 -0.04 2.58 26.39
N MET A 119 -0.12 3.88 26.69
CA MET A 119 -0.11 4.39 28.06
C MET A 119 -1.28 3.86 28.90
N GLN A 120 -2.50 3.87 28.36
CA GLN A 120 -3.67 3.30 29.03
C GLN A 120 -3.51 1.80 29.29
N MET A 121 -2.98 1.04 28.33
CA MET A 121 -2.79 -0.40 28.49
C MET A 121 -1.75 -0.72 29.59
N ILE A 122 -0.66 0.05 29.68
CA ILE A 122 0.32 -0.06 30.77
C ILE A 122 -0.33 0.25 32.13
N GLN A 123 -1.17 1.29 32.21
CA GLN A 123 -1.84 1.67 33.44
C GLN A 123 -2.81 0.59 33.94
N ILE A 124 -3.56 -0.05 33.02
CA ILE A 124 -4.47 -1.16 33.35
C ILE A 124 -3.70 -2.39 33.84
N LEU A 125 -2.56 -2.71 33.21
CA LEU A 125 -1.71 -3.82 33.65
C LEU A 125 -1.17 -3.62 35.06
N GLN A 126 -0.73 -2.40 35.40
CA GLN A 126 -0.28 -2.07 36.75
C GLN A 126 -1.42 -2.17 37.77
N GLN A 127 -2.62 -1.69 37.43
CA GLN A 127 -3.77 -1.76 38.31
C GLN A 127 -4.19 -3.22 38.60
N ASN A 128 -4.16 -4.08 37.57
CA ASN A 128 -4.46 -5.50 37.73
C ASN A 128 -3.42 -6.23 38.60
N GLN A 129 -2.13 -5.91 38.45
CA GLN A 129 -1.09 -6.49 39.32
C GLN A 129 -1.31 -6.12 40.79
N ASN A 130 -1.67 -4.87 41.07
CA ASN A 130 -1.98 -4.42 42.44
C ASN A 130 -3.22 -5.12 43.02
N LEU A 131 -4.25 -5.36 42.21
CA LEU A 131 -5.45 -6.09 42.62
C LEU A 131 -5.16 -7.57 42.94
N ILE A 132 -4.33 -8.22 42.13
CA ILE A 132 -3.91 -9.62 42.36
C ILE A 132 -3.10 -9.73 43.66
N MET A 133 -2.24 -8.75 43.92
CA MET A 133 -1.44 -8.70 45.16
C MET A 133 -2.31 -8.50 46.41
N GLN A 134 -3.40 -7.73 46.31
CA GLN A 134 -4.35 -7.55 47.41
C GLN A 134 -5.23 -8.78 47.68
N GLN A 135 -5.52 -9.62 46.68
CA GLN A 135 -6.27 -10.86 46.88
C GLN A 135 -5.45 -11.99 47.53
N GLN A 136 -4.13 -11.86 47.60
CA GLN A 136 -3.22 -12.87 48.17
C GLN A 136 -2.87 -12.61 49.65
N GLN A 137 -3.49 -11.62 50.30
CA GLN A 137 -3.40 -11.36 51.75
C GLN A 137 -4.69 -11.75 52.46
#